data_AF-A0A9E4E4C3-F1
#
_entry.id   AF-A0A9E4E4C3-F1
#
_cell.length_a   1.000
_cell.length_b   1.000
_cell.length_c   1.000
_cell.angle_alpha   90.00
_cell.angle_beta   90.00
_cell.angle_gamma   90.00
#
_symmetry.space_group_name_H-M   'P 1'
#
loop_
_entity.id
_entity.type
_entity.pdbx_description
1 polymer ?
#
loop_
_entity_poly.entity_id
_entity_poly.type
_entity_poly.pdbx_seq_one_letter_code
_entity_poly.pdbx_strand_id
1 'polypeptide(L)'
;MLRKENPQFAEIAQKQRIKGILTSPPYVGLINYHEQHAYAYDLFDFKRLDELEIGPLFRGRGREARESYVHGVAEVFKNCKRFLADDYDVFVVANDKFNMYPTIAEIAGMHIVNQHKRPVLNRTEKNRETAYPETIFHLKEVQKKLEPSN
;
A
#
# COMPACT_ATOMS: atom_id res chain seq x y z
N MET A 1 9.26 -12.68 -15.80
CA MET A 1 9.64 -11.38 -16.38
C MET A 1 11.09 -11.06 -16.06
N LEU A 2 11.49 -10.88 -14.79
CA LEU A 2 12.85 -10.50 -14.42
C LEU A 2 13.96 -11.41 -14.97
N ARG A 3 13.79 -12.74 -14.88
CA ARG A 3 14.78 -13.71 -15.40
C ARG A 3 14.95 -13.66 -16.91
N LYS A 4 13.97 -13.16 -17.67
CA LYS A 4 14.08 -13.01 -19.13
C LYS A 4 14.90 -11.76 -19.50
N GLU A 5 14.68 -10.66 -18.78
CA GLU A 5 15.36 -9.38 -19.03
C GLU A 5 16.78 -9.32 -18.45
N ASN A 6 16.97 -9.81 -17.23
CA ASN A 6 18.25 -9.79 -16.54
C ASN A 6 18.39 -11.02 -15.61
N PRO A 7 18.94 -12.14 -16.13
CA PRO A 7 19.09 -13.39 -15.37
C PRO A 7 19.92 -13.23 -14.09
N GLN A 8 21.02 -12.47 -14.16
CA GLN A 8 21.92 -12.25 -13.02
C GLN A 8 21.21 -11.50 -11.89
N PHE A 9 20.49 -10.43 -12.23
CA PHE A 9 19.72 -9.69 -11.24
C PHE A 9 18.55 -10.51 -10.68
N ALA A 10 17.90 -11.34 -11.51
CA ALA A 10 16.84 -12.22 -11.05
C ALA A 10 17.35 -13.24 -10.01
N GLU A 11 18.54 -13.77 -10.20
CA GLU A 11 19.17 -14.68 -9.24
C GLU A 11 19.50 -13.97 -7.91
N ILE A 12 20.06 -12.75 -7.99
CA ILE A 12 20.33 -11.91 -6.81
C ILE A 12 19.03 -11.62 -6.05
N ALA A 13 17.99 -11.16 -6.75
CA ALA A 13 16.70 -10.82 -6.14
C ALA A 13 16.01 -12.04 -5.52
N GLN A 14 16.10 -13.21 -6.17
CA GLN A 14 15.54 -14.45 -5.65
C GLN A 14 16.28 -14.92 -4.38
N LYS A 15 17.61 -14.80 -4.36
CA LYS A 15 18.44 -15.23 -3.22
C LYS A 15 18.35 -14.27 -2.04
N GLN A 16 18.48 -12.97 -2.28
CA GLN A 16 18.53 -11.97 -1.22
C GLN A 16 17.13 -11.58 -0.71
N ARG A 17 16.11 -11.67 -1.58
CA ARG A 17 14.74 -11.23 -1.32
C ARG A 17 14.66 -9.75 -0.94
N ILE A 18 13.46 -9.21 -0.79
CA ILE A 18 13.25 -7.79 -0.49
C ILE A 18 13.23 -7.59 1.03
N LYS A 19 14.14 -6.76 1.55
CA LYS A 19 14.22 -6.47 3.00
C LYS A 19 13.16 -5.52 3.51
N GLY A 20 12.58 -4.70 2.64
CA GLY A 20 11.47 -3.86 3.06
C GLY A 20 10.77 -3.13 1.93
N ILE A 21 9.65 -2.53 2.28
CA ILE A 21 8.81 -1.70 1.41
C ILE A 21 8.66 -0.34 2.09
N LEU A 22 8.83 0.73 1.33
CA LEU A 22 8.37 2.06 1.71
C LEU A 22 7.34 2.50 0.67
N THR A 23 6.14 2.83 1.10
CA THR A 23 5.03 3.13 0.18
C THR A 23 4.06 4.17 0.73
N SER A 24 3.30 4.79 -0.18
CA SER A 24 2.16 5.65 0.12
C SER A 24 0.98 5.24 -0.79
N PRO A 25 0.09 4.36 -0.30
CA PRO A 25 -1.06 3.88 -1.07
C PRO A 25 -2.02 5.02 -1.46
N PRO A 26 -2.87 4.82 -2.48
CA PRO A 26 -3.89 5.80 -2.84
C PRO A 26 -4.83 6.07 -1.65
N TYR A 27 -5.40 7.26 -1.56
CA TYR A 27 -6.34 7.60 -0.50
C TYR A 27 -7.78 7.30 -0.91
N VAL A 28 -8.53 6.59 -0.05
CA VAL A 28 -9.90 6.16 -0.33
C VAL A 28 -10.80 7.32 -0.77
N GLY A 29 -11.34 7.19 -1.98
CA GLY A 29 -12.27 8.13 -2.59
C GLY A 29 -11.69 9.54 -2.73
N LEU A 30 -10.37 9.68 -2.90
CA LEU A 30 -9.76 11.01 -3.05
C LEU A 30 -9.74 11.47 -4.51
N ILE A 31 -9.26 10.62 -5.41
CA ILE A 31 -9.11 10.90 -6.84
C ILE A 31 -9.49 9.66 -7.64
N ASN A 32 -9.73 9.84 -8.94
CA ASN A 32 -9.71 8.75 -9.91
C ASN A 32 -8.32 8.77 -10.57
N TYR A 33 -7.45 7.84 -10.19
CA TYR A 33 -6.04 7.84 -10.59
C TYR A 33 -5.89 7.64 -12.09
N HIS A 34 -6.67 6.73 -12.69
CA HIS A 34 -6.68 6.54 -14.15
C HIS A 34 -7.09 7.81 -14.88
N GLU A 35 -8.15 8.47 -14.42
CA GLU A 35 -8.66 9.69 -15.04
C GLU A 35 -7.65 10.84 -14.92
N GLN A 36 -7.02 11.01 -13.76
CA GLN A 36 -5.98 12.03 -13.57
C GLN A 36 -4.78 11.84 -14.50
N HIS A 37 -4.52 10.61 -14.95
CA HIS A 37 -3.41 10.26 -15.84
C HIS A 37 -3.86 9.89 -17.26
N ALA A 38 -5.09 10.22 -17.66
CA ALA A 38 -5.66 9.79 -18.94
C ALA A 38 -4.75 10.10 -20.15
N TYR A 39 -4.13 11.28 -20.17
CA TYR A 39 -3.16 11.66 -21.22
C TYR A 39 -1.99 10.66 -21.37
N ALA A 40 -1.48 10.10 -20.27
CA ALA A 40 -0.39 9.12 -20.34
C ALA A 40 -0.89 7.78 -20.89
N TYR A 41 -2.12 7.37 -20.54
CA TYR A 41 -2.72 6.16 -21.10
C TYR A 41 -2.92 6.30 -22.61
N ASP A 42 -3.41 7.45 -23.07
CA ASP A 42 -3.60 7.71 -24.50
C ASP A 42 -2.26 7.79 -25.24
N LEU A 43 -1.26 8.48 -24.67
CA LEU A 43 0.05 8.66 -25.29
C LEU A 43 0.80 7.33 -25.49
N PHE A 44 0.66 6.39 -24.56
CA PHE A 44 1.37 5.11 -24.58
C PHE A 44 0.47 3.92 -24.97
N ASP A 45 -0.77 4.18 -25.40
CA ASP A 45 -1.78 3.18 -25.77
C ASP A 45 -1.96 2.10 -24.67
N PHE A 46 -1.97 2.54 -23.41
CA PHE A 46 -2.18 1.63 -22.28
C PHE A 46 -3.67 1.36 -22.10
N LYS A 47 -4.00 0.08 -21.89
CA LYS A 47 -5.37 -0.31 -21.53
C LYS A 47 -5.72 0.21 -20.14
N ARG A 48 -6.80 0.99 -20.05
CA ARG A 48 -7.38 1.42 -18.77
C ARG A 48 -8.12 0.27 -18.08
N LEU A 49 -7.96 0.17 -16.76
CA LEU A 49 -8.59 -0.85 -15.91
C LEU A 49 -9.21 -0.19 -14.68
N ASP A 50 -10.02 0.85 -14.90
CA ASP A 50 -10.59 1.72 -13.85
C ASP A 50 -11.30 0.95 -12.73
N GLU A 51 -12.02 -0.13 -13.07
CA GLU A 51 -12.74 -0.95 -12.09
C GLU A 51 -11.83 -1.73 -11.12
N LEU A 52 -10.55 -1.89 -11.46
CA LEU A 52 -9.54 -2.51 -10.60
C LEU A 52 -8.80 -1.48 -9.73
N GLU A 53 -9.14 -0.19 -9.84
CA GLU A 53 -8.56 0.84 -8.99
C GLU A 53 -8.93 0.63 -7.52
N ILE A 54 -7.95 0.78 -6.63
CA ILE A 54 -8.16 0.65 -5.19
C ILE A 54 -8.50 2.04 -4.63
N GLY A 55 -9.73 2.18 -4.13
CA GLY A 55 -10.23 3.41 -3.52
C GLY A 55 -10.50 4.60 -4.48
N PRO A 56 -11.08 4.40 -5.68
CA PRO A 56 -11.33 5.49 -6.61
C PRO A 56 -12.41 6.46 -6.10
N LEU A 57 -12.32 7.73 -6.52
CA LEU A 57 -13.29 8.78 -6.18
C LEU A 57 -14.73 8.42 -6.60
N PHE A 58 -14.94 7.77 -7.74
CA PHE A 58 -16.30 7.42 -8.21
C PHE A 58 -17.02 6.40 -7.32
N ARG A 59 -16.30 5.61 -6.50
CA ARG A 59 -16.89 4.72 -5.48
C ARG A 59 -17.14 5.45 -4.14
N GLY A 60 -16.70 6.70 -4.01
CA GLY A 60 -16.91 7.54 -2.84
C GLY A 60 -16.10 7.12 -1.61
N ARG A 61 -16.57 7.55 -0.43
CA ARG A 61 -15.91 7.31 0.88
C ARG A 61 -16.81 6.60 1.89
N GLY A 62 -17.90 6.01 1.40
CA GLY A 62 -18.90 5.31 2.20
C GLY A 62 -18.32 4.08 2.92
N ARG A 63 -19.15 3.38 3.68
CA ARG A 63 -18.74 2.14 4.35
C ARG A 63 -18.21 1.10 3.36
N GLU A 64 -18.96 0.84 2.30
CA GLU A 64 -18.58 -0.14 1.25
C GLU A 64 -17.25 0.23 0.57
N ALA A 65 -17.06 1.51 0.21
CA ALA A 65 -15.81 1.98 -0.39
C ALA A 65 -14.60 1.78 0.54
N ARG A 66 -14.78 1.99 1.85
CA ARG A 66 -13.74 1.77 2.86
C ARG A 66 -13.44 0.29 3.04
N GLU A 67 -14.45 -0.57 3.10
CA GLU A 67 -14.29 -2.03 3.18
C GLU A 67 -13.55 -2.57 1.95
N SER A 68 -13.97 -2.15 0.74
CA SER A 68 -13.29 -2.50 -0.51
C SER A 68 -11.83 -2.02 -0.53
N TYR A 69 -11.56 -0.79 -0.09
CA TYR A 69 -10.21 -0.25 0.03
C TYR A 69 -9.34 -1.07 0.99
N VAL A 70 -9.86 -1.39 2.18
CA VAL A 70 -9.17 -2.20 3.19
C VAL A 70 -8.76 -3.55 2.62
N HIS A 71 -9.70 -4.26 1.98
CA HIS A 71 -9.40 -5.55 1.35
C HIS A 71 -8.41 -5.43 0.21
N GLY A 72 -8.58 -4.43 -0.67
CA GLY A 72 -7.68 -4.20 -1.81
C GLY A 72 -6.23 -3.98 -1.37
N VAL A 73 -6.01 -3.07 -0.41
CA VAL A 73 -4.65 -2.80 0.11
C VAL A 73 -4.07 -4.01 0.84
N ALA A 74 -4.87 -4.73 1.64
CA ALA A 74 -4.41 -5.92 2.33
C ALA A 74 -3.98 -7.03 1.35
N GLU A 75 -4.72 -7.25 0.26
CA GLU A 75 -4.34 -8.21 -0.79
C GLU A 75 -3.05 -7.80 -1.51
N VAL A 76 -2.81 -6.51 -1.74
CA VAL A 76 -1.52 -6.02 -2.25
C VAL A 76 -0.39 -6.43 -1.31
N PHE A 77 -0.53 -6.20 0.00
CA PHE A 77 0.50 -6.60 0.96
C PHE A 77 0.70 -8.12 0.99
N LYS A 78 -0.37 -8.91 1.00
CA LYS A 78 -0.26 -10.38 0.91
C LYS A 78 0.48 -10.82 -0.34
N ASN A 79 0.19 -10.20 -1.49
CA ASN A 79 0.87 -10.52 -2.73
C ASN A 79 2.37 -10.19 -2.66
N CYS A 80 2.73 -9.07 -2.02
CA CYS A 80 4.13 -8.67 -1.82
C CYS A 80 4.92 -9.66 -0.95
N LYS A 81 4.30 -10.25 0.08
CA LYS A 81 4.97 -11.15 1.04
C LYS A 81 5.77 -12.28 0.39
N ARG A 82 5.32 -12.80 -0.77
CA ARG A 82 6.04 -13.87 -1.49
C ARG A 82 7.46 -13.49 -1.92
N PHE A 83 7.77 -12.20 -1.97
CA PHE A 83 9.07 -11.65 -2.36
C PHE A 83 9.87 -11.10 -1.18
N LEU A 84 9.27 -10.96 0.00
CA LEU A 84 9.91 -10.36 1.17
C LEU A 84 10.82 -11.36 1.88
N ALA A 85 12.00 -10.91 2.30
CA ALA A 85 12.89 -11.68 3.16
C ALA A 85 12.24 -11.92 4.53
N ASP A 86 12.73 -12.89 5.30
CA ASP A 86 12.35 -12.98 6.71
C ASP A 86 12.74 -11.69 7.46
N ASP A 87 11.94 -11.35 8.47
CA ASP A 87 12.07 -10.12 9.26
C ASP A 87 12.08 -8.83 8.41
N TYR A 88 11.30 -8.80 7.32
CA TYR A 88 11.15 -7.62 6.49
C TYR A 88 10.58 -6.42 7.26
N ASP A 89 10.75 -5.22 6.71
CA ASP A 89 10.13 -3.98 7.22
C ASP A 89 9.18 -3.38 6.19
N VAL A 90 7.93 -3.13 6.55
CA VAL A 90 7.00 -2.39 5.67
C VAL A 90 6.65 -1.05 6.33
N PHE A 91 7.02 0.04 5.67
CA PHE A 91 6.69 1.40 6.06
C PHE A 91 5.60 1.94 5.14
N VAL A 92 4.46 2.30 5.73
CA VAL A 92 3.33 2.86 4.99
C VAL A 92 3.07 4.28 5.46
N VAL A 93 3.18 5.24 4.53
CA VAL A 93 2.89 6.64 4.77
C VAL A 93 1.46 6.92 4.32
N ALA A 94 0.57 7.23 5.27
CA ALA A 94 -0.82 7.50 4.94
C ALA A 94 -1.51 8.45 5.92
N ASN A 95 -2.48 9.21 5.41
CA ASN A 95 -3.49 9.86 6.23
C ASN A 95 -4.60 8.87 6.59
N ASP A 96 -4.55 8.32 7.80
CA ASP A 96 -5.54 7.33 8.25
C ASP A 96 -6.73 7.97 8.98
N LYS A 97 -7.51 8.78 8.26
CA LYS A 97 -8.70 9.45 8.83
C LYS A 97 -9.74 8.49 9.40
N PHE A 98 -9.81 7.26 8.88
CA PHE A 98 -10.85 6.28 9.22
C PHE A 98 -10.33 5.11 10.06
N ASN A 99 -9.08 5.16 10.53
CA ASN A 99 -8.44 4.10 11.31
C ASN A 99 -8.48 2.72 10.61
N MET A 100 -8.20 2.70 9.31
CA MET A 100 -8.25 1.51 8.45
C MET A 100 -6.97 0.67 8.52
N TYR A 101 -5.81 1.29 8.80
CA TYR A 101 -4.52 0.60 8.73
C TYR A 101 -4.33 -0.53 9.75
N PRO A 102 -4.88 -0.46 10.98
CA PRO A 102 -4.89 -1.61 11.89
C PRO A 102 -5.57 -2.84 11.27
N THR A 103 -6.75 -2.67 10.66
CA THR A 103 -7.49 -3.77 10.01
C THR A 103 -6.78 -4.27 8.75
N ILE A 104 -6.19 -3.37 7.96
CA ILE A 104 -5.37 -3.75 6.79
C ILE A 104 -4.19 -4.63 7.22
N ALA A 105 -3.47 -4.23 8.27
CA ALA A 105 -2.34 -4.98 8.78
C ALA A 105 -2.78 -6.37 9.24
N GLU A 106 -3.85 -6.45 10.03
CA GLU A 106 -4.41 -7.72 10.52
C GLU A 106 -4.77 -8.67 9.36
N ILE A 107 -5.54 -8.19 8.38
CA ILE A 107 -5.94 -9.00 7.22
C ILE A 107 -4.71 -9.45 6.42
N ALA A 108 -3.68 -8.61 6.31
CA ALA A 108 -2.43 -8.95 5.62
C ALA A 108 -1.53 -9.95 6.40
N GLY A 109 -1.91 -10.34 7.62
CA GLY A 109 -1.08 -11.15 8.51
C GLY A 109 0.17 -10.39 8.97
N MET A 110 0.02 -9.08 9.17
CA MET A 110 1.03 -8.19 9.71
C MET A 110 0.49 -7.51 10.99
N HIS A 111 1.37 -6.82 11.70
CA HIS A 111 0.98 -6.00 12.84
C HIS A 111 1.79 -4.69 12.85
N ILE A 112 1.20 -3.63 13.37
CA ILE A 112 1.85 -2.34 13.53
C ILE A 112 2.74 -2.39 14.76
N VAL A 113 4.06 -2.28 14.58
CA VAL A 113 5.03 -2.23 15.69
C VAL A 113 5.36 -0.81 16.13
N ASN A 114 5.29 0.17 15.22
CA ASN A 114 5.50 1.58 15.52
C ASN A 114 4.59 2.47 14.66
N GLN A 115 4.28 3.66 15.19
CA GLN A 115 3.57 4.72 14.47
C GLN A 115 4.28 6.05 14.69
N HIS A 116 4.60 6.75 13.61
CA HIS A 116 5.19 8.09 13.68
C HIS A 116 4.29 9.10 12.98
N LYS A 117 3.72 10.04 13.72
CA LYS A 117 2.87 11.11 13.18
C LYS A 117 3.75 12.26 12.70
N ARG A 118 3.49 12.74 11.48
CA ARG A 118 4.19 13.88 10.89
C ARG A 118 3.21 14.88 10.26
N PRO A 119 3.49 16.19 10.34
CA PRO A 119 2.74 17.18 9.58
C PRO A 119 3.20 17.20 8.12
N VAL A 120 2.26 17.40 7.19
CA VAL A 120 2.57 17.70 5.78
C VAL A 120 2.54 19.22 5.57
N LEU A 121 3.73 19.83 5.43
CA LEU A 121 3.90 21.29 5.38
C LEU A 121 3.77 21.87 3.96
N ASN A 122 4.20 21.14 2.93
CA ASN A 122 4.23 21.63 1.55
C ASN A 122 3.08 21.03 0.72
N ARG A 123 1.98 21.77 0.62
CA ARG A 123 0.82 21.42 -0.23
C ARG A 123 0.53 22.50 -1.28
N THR A 124 0.12 22.06 -2.46
CA THR A 124 -0.33 22.89 -3.60
C THR A 124 -1.82 23.30 -3.51
N GLU A 125 -2.56 22.82 -2.51
CA GLU A 125 -3.98 23.14 -2.31
C GLU A 125 -4.23 24.47 -1.56
N LYS A 126 -5.40 25.09 -1.81
CA LYS A 126 -5.80 26.41 -1.27
C LYS A 126 -5.86 26.49 0.27
N ASN A 127 -6.00 25.37 0.98
CA ASN A 127 -6.09 25.35 2.45
C ASN A 127 -4.78 24.91 3.11
N ARG A 128 -3.78 25.79 3.11
CA ARG A 128 -2.51 25.58 3.85
C ARG A 128 -2.67 25.65 5.37
N GLU A 129 -3.78 26.22 5.84
CA GLU A 129 -4.04 26.45 7.27
C GLU A 129 -4.46 25.18 8.03
N THR A 130 -4.99 24.17 7.33
CA THR A 130 -5.34 22.89 7.97
C THR A 130 -4.18 21.91 7.85
N ALA A 131 -3.62 21.53 9.01
CA ALA A 131 -2.64 20.47 9.08
C ALA A 131 -3.22 19.18 8.47
N TYR A 132 -2.54 18.62 7.48
CA TYR A 132 -2.84 17.28 6.97
C TYR A 132 -1.87 16.31 7.65
N PRO A 133 -2.29 15.61 8.72
CA PRO A 133 -1.40 14.70 9.43
C PRO A 133 -1.25 13.41 8.62
N GLU A 134 -0.02 12.97 8.41
CA GLU A 134 0.27 11.62 7.96
C GLU A 134 0.84 10.81 9.12
N THR A 135 0.56 9.51 9.11
CA THR A 135 1.21 8.55 9.98
C THR A 135 2.09 7.66 9.13
N ILE A 136 3.33 7.46 9.58
CA ILE A 136 4.19 6.39 9.10
C ILE A 136 3.91 5.17 9.96
N PHE A 137 3.27 4.17 9.38
CA PHE A 137 3.03 2.88 10.01
C PHE A 137 4.21 1.95 9.71
N HIS A 138 4.81 1.39 10.74
CA HIS A 138 5.81 0.34 10.62
C HIS A 138 5.15 -1.01 10.88
N LEU A 139 5.03 -1.82 9.83
CA LEU A 139 4.42 -3.14 9.86
C LEU A 139 5.49 -4.24 9.85
N LYS A 140 5.25 -5.27 10.65
CA LYS A 140 6.04 -6.52 10.71
C LYS A 140 5.13 -7.73 10.53
N GLU A 141 5.70 -8.84 10.07
CA GLU A 141 5.02 -10.15 10.01
C GLU A 141 4.48 -10.55 11.38
N VAL A 142 3.26 -11.11 11.45
CA VAL A 142 2.79 -11.74 12.69
C VAL A 142 3.53 -13.06 12.87
N GLN A 143 4.28 -13.19 13.97
CA GLN A 143 4.91 -14.46 14.32
C GLN A 143 3.82 -15.49 14.65
N LYS A 144 3.74 -16.57 13.87
CA LYS A 144 2.94 -17.73 14.28
C LYS A 144 3.64 -18.38 15.46
N LYS A 145 2.98 -18.45 16.62
CA LYS A 145 3.41 -19.36 17.69
C LYS A 145 3.42 -20.76 17.09
N LEU A 146 4.57 -21.44 17.10
CA LEU A 146 4.58 -22.89 16.91
C LEU A 146 3.70 -23.47 18.02
N GLU A 147 2.61 -24.13 17.65
CA GLU A 147 1.92 -24.98 18.61
C GLU A 147 2.89 -26.09 19.02
N PRO A 148 3.04 -26.38 20.32
CA PRO A 148 3.82 -27.53 20.74
C PRO A 148 3.16 -28.77 20.14
N SER A 149 3.92 -29.53 19.35
CA SER A 149 3.53 -30.86 18.90
C SER A 149 3.23 -31.72 20.13
N ASN A 150 1.98 -32.21 20.21
CA ASN A 150 1.50 -33.19 21.19
C ASN A 150 2.28 -34.51 21.11
#